data_AF-A0A7J4LPX8-F1
#
_entry.id   AF-A0A7J4LPX8-F1
#
_cell.length_a   1.000
_cell.length_b   1.000
_cell.length_c   1.000
_cell.angle_alpha   90.00
_cell.angle_beta   90.00
_cell.angle_gamma   90.00
#
_symmetry.space_group_name_H-M   'P 1'
#
loop_
_entity.id
_entity.type
_entity.pdbx_description
1 polymer ?
#
loop_
_entity_poly.entity_id
_entity_poly.type
_entity_poly.pdbx_seq_one_letter_code
_entity_poly.pdbx_strand_id
1 'polypeptide(L)'
;MRIIPILLFAVVVAIVPMTTAAPYLNITAAQGTVTIRPGEELSFPVTVKNIGNSAGDTSIRFPIENGTGMQGEEELPHGIHVVNYGGVKRLVILSSATFNVTIGADDNISAGVYTITIAAVSSGSPDAKHNLTIIVPTSGSKAPTPRASPTATPTARATGTAKQTPAFEGLLAIAAVLLIVSINRWK
;
A
#
# COMPACT_ATOMS: atom_id res chain seq x y z
N MET A 1 12.50 62.06 -53.93
CA MET A 1 11.56 61.44 -52.98
C MET A 1 12.17 60.12 -52.53
N ARG A 2 12.76 60.05 -51.32
CA ARG A 2 13.48 58.87 -50.81
C ARG A 2 12.57 58.11 -49.86
N ILE A 3 12.25 56.85 -50.17
CA ILE A 3 11.41 55.97 -49.35
C ILE A 3 12.34 55.22 -48.39
N ILE A 4 12.13 55.38 -47.08
CA ILE A 4 12.85 54.65 -46.03
C ILE A 4 12.03 53.41 -45.70
N PRO A 5 12.53 52.18 -45.88
CA PRO A 5 11.80 51.00 -45.44
C PRO A 5 11.90 50.87 -43.92
N ILE A 6 10.75 50.91 -43.25
CA ILE A 6 10.62 50.63 -41.82
C ILE A 6 10.74 49.11 -41.65
N LEU A 7 11.81 48.68 -40.97
CA LEU A 7 12.03 47.29 -40.62
C LEU A 7 11.13 46.93 -39.43
N LEU A 8 10.09 46.13 -39.68
CA LEU A 8 9.16 45.65 -38.67
C LEU A 8 9.78 44.44 -37.96
N PHE A 9 10.27 44.60 -36.72
CA PHE A 9 10.71 43.47 -35.90
C PHE A 9 9.48 42.74 -35.33
N ALA A 10 9.15 41.58 -35.90
CA ALA A 10 8.19 40.67 -35.29
C ALA A 10 8.82 40.05 -34.03
N VAL A 11 8.35 40.45 -32.85
CA VAL A 11 8.69 39.77 -31.59
C VAL A 11 7.88 38.49 -31.53
N VAL A 12 8.49 37.36 -31.90
CA VAL A 12 7.92 36.04 -31.67
C VAL A 12 8.10 35.72 -30.20
N VAL A 13 7.05 35.94 -29.39
CA VAL A 13 7.01 35.50 -28.00
C VAL A 13 6.86 33.97 -28.01
N ALA A 14 7.96 33.26 -27.78
CA ALA A 14 7.92 31.83 -27.52
C ALA A 14 7.24 31.61 -26.16
N ILE A 15 5.97 31.18 -26.18
CA ILE A 15 5.27 30.71 -24.99
C ILE A 15 5.88 29.35 -24.64
N VAL A 16 6.74 29.30 -23.63
CA VAL A 16 7.20 28.02 -23.08
C VAL A 16 6.04 27.46 -22.25
N PRO A 17 5.46 26.28 -22.57
CA PRO A 17 4.47 25.68 -21.70
C PRO A 17 5.14 25.38 -20.35
N MET A 18 4.68 26.01 -19.29
CA MET A 18 5.03 25.57 -17.94
C MET A 18 4.44 24.17 -17.75
N THR A 19 5.29 23.16 -17.59
CA THR A 19 4.82 21.85 -17.15
C THR A 19 4.26 22.02 -15.75
N THR A 20 2.96 21.75 -15.59
CA THR A 20 2.31 21.80 -14.29
C THR A 20 2.96 20.77 -13.36
N ALA A 21 3.46 21.21 -12.21
CA ALA A 21 4.03 20.31 -11.22
C ALA A 21 2.94 19.38 -10.69
N ALA A 22 3.08 18.08 -10.94
CA ALA A 22 2.16 17.04 -10.50
C ALA A 22 2.86 16.03 -9.59
N PRO A 23 2.13 15.37 -8.67
CA PRO A 23 2.63 14.17 -8.03
C PRO A 23 2.90 13.11 -9.10
N TYR A 24 3.87 12.24 -8.84
CA TYR A 24 4.12 11.05 -9.65
C TYR A 24 4.36 9.91 -8.67
N LEU A 25 3.46 8.94 -8.65
CA LEU A 25 3.45 7.90 -7.63
C LEU A 25 4.20 6.65 -8.11
N ASN A 26 4.76 5.92 -7.15
CA ASN A 26 5.31 4.60 -7.37
C ASN A 26 4.98 3.70 -6.18
N ILE A 27 4.47 2.49 -6.41
CA ILE A 27 4.30 1.48 -5.37
C ILE A 27 5.66 0.83 -5.16
N THR A 28 6.31 1.11 -4.03
CA THR A 28 7.67 0.62 -3.76
C THR A 28 7.70 -0.67 -2.98
N ALA A 29 6.61 -1.01 -2.27
CA ALA A 29 6.46 -2.29 -1.61
C ALA A 29 4.98 -2.66 -1.52
N ALA A 30 4.63 -3.82 -2.06
CA ALA A 30 3.32 -4.43 -1.92
C ALA A 30 3.51 -5.95 -1.99
N GLN A 31 2.56 -6.71 -1.43
CA GLN A 31 2.59 -8.16 -1.54
C GLN A 31 2.39 -8.56 -3.01
N GLY A 32 3.15 -9.56 -3.48
CA GLY A 32 2.95 -10.14 -4.81
C GLY A 32 1.94 -11.28 -4.79
N THR A 33 2.01 -12.13 -3.76
CA THR A 33 1.15 -13.29 -3.59
C THR A 33 0.72 -13.43 -2.14
N VAL A 34 -0.55 -13.74 -1.91
CA VAL A 34 -1.12 -14.05 -0.60
C VAL A 34 -2.03 -15.27 -0.67
N THR A 35 -2.24 -15.91 0.47
CA THR A 35 -3.19 -17.01 0.63
C THR A 35 -4.27 -16.57 1.61
N ILE A 36 -5.54 -16.74 1.24
CA ILE A 36 -6.70 -16.39 2.08
C ILE A 36 -7.68 -17.56 2.06
N ARG A 37 -8.25 -17.92 3.21
CA ARG A 37 -9.29 -18.95 3.29
C ARG A 37 -10.67 -18.34 3.10
N PRO A 38 -11.67 -19.13 2.66
CA PRO A 38 -13.07 -18.68 2.70
C PRO A 38 -13.46 -18.17 4.10
N GLY A 39 -14.08 -17.00 4.16
CA GLY A 39 -14.49 -16.32 5.40
C GLY A 39 -13.36 -15.59 6.15
N GLU A 40 -12.13 -15.59 5.63
CA GLU A 40 -10.98 -14.95 6.27
C GLU A 40 -10.76 -13.52 5.73
N GLU A 41 -10.20 -12.66 6.57
CA GLU A 41 -9.66 -11.36 6.19
C GLU A 41 -8.14 -11.33 6.36
N LEU A 42 -7.44 -10.69 5.42
CA LEU A 42 -6.00 -10.52 5.45
C LEU A 42 -5.63 -9.05 5.34
N SER A 43 -4.85 -8.57 6.32
CA SER A 43 -4.29 -7.21 6.29
C SER A 43 -2.82 -7.23 5.89
N PHE A 44 -2.42 -6.35 4.98
CA PHE A 44 -1.03 -6.21 4.53
C PHE A 44 -0.66 -4.75 4.23
N PRO A 45 0.64 -4.40 4.34
CA PRO A 45 1.11 -3.05 4.05
C PRO A 45 1.34 -2.84 2.54
N VAL A 46 0.96 -1.65 2.05
CA VAL A 46 1.30 -1.13 0.72
C VAL A 46 2.03 0.19 0.90
N THR A 47 3.28 0.29 0.43
CA THR A 47 4.08 1.51 0.52
C THR A 47 4.13 2.20 -0.83
N VAL A 48 3.73 3.47 -0.83
CA VAL A 48 3.73 4.35 -2.00
C VAL A 48 4.75 5.46 -1.78
N LYS A 49 5.55 5.76 -2.80
CA LYS A 49 6.49 6.88 -2.84
C LYS A 49 6.03 7.91 -3.87
N ASN A 50 6.07 9.19 -3.50
CA ASN A 50 5.91 10.27 -4.45
C ASN A 50 7.29 10.65 -5.02
N ILE A 51 7.51 10.30 -6.29
CA ILE A 51 8.71 10.61 -7.08
C ILE A 51 8.48 11.78 -8.06
N GLY A 52 7.34 12.47 -7.94
CA GLY A 52 7.02 13.65 -8.73
C GLY A 52 7.53 14.96 -8.11
N ASN A 53 7.11 16.07 -8.71
CA ASN A 53 7.60 17.41 -8.39
C ASN A 53 6.58 18.25 -7.59
N SER A 54 5.48 17.64 -7.16
CA SER A 54 4.46 18.27 -6.32
C SER A 54 3.96 17.31 -5.26
N ALA A 55 3.52 17.85 -4.13
CA ALA A 55 2.81 17.07 -3.12
C ALA A 55 1.38 16.76 -3.60
N GLY A 56 0.80 15.67 -3.13
CA GLY A 56 -0.56 15.29 -3.47
C GLY A 56 -1.20 14.40 -2.42
N ASP A 57 -2.53 14.40 -2.39
CA ASP A 57 -3.29 13.43 -1.62
C ASP A 57 -3.37 12.12 -2.42
N THR A 58 -3.04 11.02 -1.75
CA THR A 58 -2.96 9.69 -2.33
C THR A 58 -3.90 8.74 -1.59
N SER A 59 -4.58 7.87 -2.33
CA SER A 59 -5.33 6.74 -1.79
C SER A 59 -5.08 5.47 -2.58
N ILE A 60 -5.44 4.33 -1.99
CA ILE A 60 -5.41 3.03 -2.65
C ILE A 60 -6.79 2.73 -3.25
N ARG A 61 -6.80 2.15 -4.45
CA ARG A 61 -7.97 1.65 -5.17
C ARG A 61 -7.67 0.29 -5.78
N PHE A 62 -8.71 -0.42 -6.21
CA PHE A 62 -8.58 -1.77 -6.75
C PHE A 62 -9.26 -1.92 -8.13
N PRO A 63 -8.73 -1.24 -9.17
CA PRO A 63 -9.39 -1.17 -10.46
C PRO A 63 -9.61 -2.55 -11.08
N ILE A 64 -10.82 -2.77 -11.61
CA ILE A 64 -11.12 -3.92 -12.46
C ILE A 64 -10.55 -3.68 -13.87
N GLU A 65 -9.64 -4.54 -14.31
CA GLU A 65 -8.85 -4.38 -15.55
C GLU A 65 -9.71 -4.25 -16.84
N ASN A 66 -11.01 -4.60 -16.79
CA ASN A 66 -11.95 -4.56 -17.91
C ASN A 66 -13.25 -3.74 -17.66
N GLY A 67 -13.34 -2.96 -16.57
CA GLY A 67 -14.55 -2.19 -16.25
C GLY A 67 -14.47 -0.72 -16.67
N THR A 68 -15.28 -0.29 -17.63
CA THR A 68 -15.46 1.13 -18.03
C THR A 68 -16.42 1.92 -17.13
N GLY A 69 -16.75 1.41 -15.93
CA GLY A 69 -17.79 1.97 -15.07
C GLY A 69 -17.25 2.78 -13.89
N MET A 70 -17.72 4.02 -13.75
CA MET A 70 -17.58 4.81 -12.53
C MET A 70 -18.58 4.35 -11.47
N GLN A 71 -18.07 4.20 -10.23
CA GLN A 71 -18.76 4.16 -8.93
C GLN A 71 -19.41 2.85 -8.48
N GLY A 72 -19.08 2.52 -7.22
CA GLY A 72 -19.96 1.85 -6.28
C GLY A 72 -19.80 0.35 -6.26
N GLU A 73 -19.14 -0.15 -5.21
CA GLU A 73 -19.08 -1.58 -4.84
C GLU A 73 -18.35 -2.44 -5.89
N GLU A 74 -17.04 -2.19 -5.94
CA GLU A 74 -16.04 -2.90 -6.73
C GLU A 74 -15.86 -4.32 -6.15
N GLU A 75 -16.81 -5.23 -6.43
CA GLU A 75 -16.62 -6.67 -6.16
C GLU A 75 -15.41 -7.13 -6.98
N LEU A 76 -14.30 -7.35 -6.27
CA LEU A 76 -13.16 -8.06 -6.80
C LEU A 76 -13.63 -9.47 -7.22
N PRO A 77 -12.93 -10.12 -8.16
CA PRO A 77 -13.40 -11.37 -8.77
C PRO A 77 -13.92 -12.38 -7.73
N HIS A 78 -15.17 -12.82 -7.96
CA HIS A 78 -15.79 -14.01 -7.38
C HIS A 78 -15.68 -14.15 -5.85
N GLY A 79 -16.08 -13.12 -5.09
CA GLY A 79 -16.18 -13.21 -3.63
C GLY A 79 -14.90 -12.84 -2.89
N ILE A 80 -13.96 -12.15 -3.55
CA ILE A 80 -12.98 -11.33 -2.84
C ILE A 80 -13.59 -9.93 -2.68
N HIS A 81 -13.39 -9.29 -1.53
CA HIS A 81 -13.85 -7.93 -1.30
C HIS A 81 -12.81 -7.12 -0.53
N VAL A 82 -12.86 -5.79 -0.65
CA VAL A 82 -11.97 -4.90 0.09
C VAL A 82 -12.67 -4.46 1.37
N VAL A 83 -12.03 -4.72 2.51
CA VAL A 83 -12.53 -4.34 3.84
C VAL A 83 -12.00 -2.96 4.23
N ASN A 84 -10.74 -2.65 3.89
CA ASN A 84 -10.11 -1.38 4.23
C ASN A 84 -9.03 -0.98 3.21
N TYR A 85 -9.05 0.30 2.80
CA TYR A 85 -8.08 0.88 1.85
C TYR A 85 -6.92 1.63 2.55
N GLY A 86 -6.95 1.78 3.88
CA GLY A 86 -5.95 2.52 4.64
C GLY A 86 -6.10 4.05 4.58
N GLY A 87 -7.21 4.54 4.02
CA GLY A 87 -7.59 5.95 3.96
C GLY A 87 -6.82 6.78 2.92
N VAL A 88 -6.92 8.10 3.06
CA VAL A 88 -6.19 9.08 2.23
C VAL A 88 -4.95 9.55 3.01
N LYS A 89 -3.81 9.65 2.34
CA LYS A 89 -2.57 10.19 2.91
C LYS A 89 -1.96 11.23 1.99
N ARG A 90 -1.49 12.33 2.57
CA ARG A 90 -0.76 13.36 1.83
C ARG A 90 0.71 12.97 1.71
N LEU A 91 1.19 12.79 0.48
CA LEU A 91 2.60 12.50 0.19
C LEU A 91 3.30 13.75 -0.31
N VAL A 92 4.32 14.18 0.43
CA VAL A 92 5.25 15.25 0.02
C VAL A 92 6.26 14.69 -0.99
N ILE A 93 6.90 15.58 -1.74
CA ILE A 93 7.96 15.26 -2.70
C ILE A 93 9.03 14.36 -2.07
N LEU A 94 9.37 13.26 -2.76
CA LEU A 94 10.35 12.24 -2.36
C LEU A 94 10.04 11.48 -1.05
N SER A 95 8.86 11.68 -0.48
CA SER A 95 8.41 10.96 0.71
C SER A 95 7.65 9.68 0.37
N SER A 96 7.58 8.77 1.35
CA SER A 96 6.80 7.53 1.27
C SER A 96 5.77 7.47 2.37
N ALA A 97 4.65 6.80 2.10
CA ALA A 97 3.63 6.47 3.09
C ALA A 97 3.20 5.00 2.93
N THR A 98 2.92 4.35 4.05
CA THR A 98 2.42 2.97 4.08
C THR A 98 0.93 2.95 4.41
N PHE A 99 0.14 2.31 3.57
CA PHE A 99 -1.29 2.07 3.72
C PHE A 99 -1.50 0.65 4.25
N ASN A 100 -2.28 0.50 5.32
CA ASN A 100 -2.69 -0.82 5.81
C ASN A 100 -3.98 -1.18 5.09
N VAL A 101 -3.87 -2.15 4.18
CA VAL A 101 -4.95 -2.57 3.30
C VAL A 101 -5.46 -3.92 3.78
N THR A 102 -6.78 -4.09 3.85
CA THR A 102 -7.44 -5.33 4.29
C THR A 102 -8.36 -5.82 3.19
N ILE A 103 -8.18 -7.08 2.81
CA ILE A 103 -9.07 -7.79 1.88
C ILE A 103 -9.74 -8.95 2.62
N GLY A 104 -10.94 -9.30 2.21
CA GLY A 104 -11.69 -10.45 2.69
C GLY A 104 -12.01 -11.41 1.56
N ALA A 105 -12.27 -12.66 1.92
CA ALA A 105 -12.81 -13.67 1.03
C ALA A 105 -14.13 -14.20 1.60
N ASP A 106 -15.17 -14.25 0.78
CA ASP A 106 -16.49 -14.72 1.18
C ASP A 106 -16.46 -16.20 1.56
N ASP A 107 -17.39 -16.65 2.39
CA ASP A 107 -17.48 -18.05 2.82
C ASP A 107 -17.68 -19.04 1.66
N ASN A 108 -18.31 -18.58 0.58
CA ASN A 108 -18.66 -19.39 -0.60
C ASN A 108 -17.69 -19.22 -1.77
N ILE A 109 -16.57 -18.53 -1.59
CA ILE A 109 -15.56 -18.38 -2.63
C ILE A 109 -15.06 -19.76 -3.09
N SER A 110 -14.95 -19.94 -4.40
CA SER A 110 -14.37 -21.14 -4.96
C SER A 110 -12.87 -21.19 -4.74
N ALA A 111 -12.30 -22.38 -4.63
CA ALA A 111 -10.86 -22.52 -4.62
C ALA A 111 -10.28 -22.11 -5.98
N GLY A 112 -9.16 -21.40 -5.97
CA GLY A 112 -8.60 -20.86 -7.19
C GLY A 112 -7.44 -19.89 -6.97
N VAL A 113 -6.96 -19.36 -8.08
CA VAL A 113 -5.97 -18.28 -8.13
C VAL A 113 -6.64 -17.07 -8.75
N TYR A 114 -6.65 -15.97 -8.01
CA TYR A 114 -7.27 -14.71 -8.39
C TYR A 114 -6.19 -13.65 -8.52
N THR A 115 -6.26 -12.83 -9.56
CA THR A 115 -5.35 -11.70 -9.72
C THR A 115 -6.15 -10.42 -9.61
N ILE A 116 -5.72 -9.52 -8.72
CA ILE A 116 -6.31 -8.20 -8.56
C ILE A 116 -5.23 -7.13 -8.73
N THR A 117 -5.62 -5.96 -9.23
CA THR A 117 -4.71 -4.82 -9.38
C THR A 117 -4.88 -3.88 -8.21
N ILE A 118 -3.79 -3.54 -7.53
CA ILE A 118 -3.71 -2.46 -6.55
C ILE A 118 -3.26 -1.21 -7.30
N ALA A 119 -4.00 -0.12 -7.17
CA ALA A 119 -3.63 1.18 -7.73
C ALA A 119 -3.46 2.22 -6.63
N ALA A 120 -2.33 2.93 -6.63
CA ALA A 120 -2.16 4.16 -5.88
C ALA A 120 -2.53 5.34 -6.78
N VAL A 121 -3.51 6.13 -6.35
CA VAL A 121 -4.11 7.19 -7.17
C VAL A 121 -3.88 8.56 -6.53
N SER A 122 -3.63 9.58 -7.34
CA SER A 122 -3.59 10.98 -6.90
C SER A 122 -4.01 11.90 -8.04
N SER A 123 -4.66 13.02 -7.72
CA SER A 123 -5.16 13.97 -8.71
C SER A 123 -4.01 14.51 -9.57
N GLY A 124 -4.15 14.40 -10.90
CA GLY A 124 -3.15 14.89 -11.84
C GLY A 124 -1.90 14.01 -11.97
N SER A 125 -1.83 12.87 -11.28
CA SER A 125 -0.82 11.81 -11.49
C SER A 125 -1.43 10.66 -12.28
N PRO A 126 -0.67 9.98 -13.15
CA PRO A 126 -1.03 8.63 -13.54
C PRO A 126 -1.05 7.70 -12.31
N ASP A 127 -1.90 6.68 -12.36
CA ASP A 127 -1.99 5.68 -11.30
C ASP A 127 -0.75 4.78 -11.28
N ALA A 128 -0.19 4.54 -10.10
CA ALA A 128 0.83 3.51 -9.92
C ALA A 128 0.15 2.17 -9.65
N LYS A 129 0.41 1.17 -10.47
CA LYS A 129 -0.28 -0.14 -10.41
C LYS A 129 0.65 -1.26 -9.97
N HIS A 130 0.10 -2.23 -9.24
CA HIS A 130 0.79 -3.45 -8.79
C HIS A 130 -0.18 -4.63 -8.77
N ASN A 131 0.23 -5.78 -9.27
CA ASN A 131 -0.62 -6.98 -9.30
C ASN A 131 -0.43 -7.80 -8.03
N LEU A 132 -1.55 -8.16 -7.39
CA LEU A 132 -1.61 -9.07 -6.26
C LEU A 132 -2.28 -10.37 -6.69
N THR A 133 -1.59 -11.49 -6.47
CA THR A 133 -2.10 -12.84 -6.66
C THR A 133 -2.67 -13.34 -5.34
N ILE A 134 -3.90 -13.83 -5.35
CA ILE A 134 -4.59 -14.38 -4.19
C ILE A 134 -4.83 -15.87 -4.47
N ILE A 135 -4.38 -16.71 -3.55
CA ILE A 135 -4.58 -18.15 -3.58
C ILE A 135 -5.66 -18.50 -2.57
N VAL A 136 -6.76 -19.06 -3.04
CA VAL A 136 -7.81 -19.64 -2.20
C VAL A 136 -7.66 -21.16 -2.24
N PRO A 137 -7.27 -21.81 -1.13
CA PRO A 137 -7.09 -23.25 -1.09
C PRO A 137 -8.46 -23.97 -1.17
N THR A 138 -8.46 -25.21 -1.66
CA THR A 138 -9.65 -26.08 -1.60
C THR A 138 -10.10 -26.26 -0.16
N SER A 139 -11.40 -26.07 0.09
CA SER A 139 -12.07 -26.34 1.37
C SER A 139 -11.96 -27.82 1.72
N GLY A 140 -10.79 -28.19 2.24
CA GLY A 140 -10.43 -29.54 2.69
C GLY A 140 -9.34 -29.52 3.77
N SER A 141 -8.86 -28.35 4.18
CA SER A 141 -7.91 -28.20 5.29
C SER A 141 -8.32 -27.04 6.21
N LYS A 142 -9.51 -27.15 6.81
CA LYS A 142 -9.67 -26.60 8.15
C LYS A 142 -8.71 -27.42 9.01
N ALA A 143 -7.56 -26.84 9.36
CA ALA A 143 -6.62 -27.47 10.27
C ALA A 143 -7.43 -28.05 11.45
N PRO A 144 -7.28 -29.33 11.80
CA PRO A 144 -8.05 -29.90 12.89
C PRO A 144 -7.79 -29.02 14.11
N THR A 145 -8.86 -28.47 14.67
CA THR A 145 -8.85 -27.91 16.02
C THR A 145 -8.06 -28.90 16.88
N PRO A 146 -6.99 -28.49 17.59
CA PRO A 146 -6.25 -29.41 18.43
C PRO A 146 -7.26 -30.03 19.40
N ARG A 147 -7.60 -31.30 19.15
CA ARG A 147 -8.39 -32.08 20.10
C ARG A 147 -7.51 -32.15 21.34
N ALA A 148 -7.94 -31.51 22.41
CA ALA A 148 -7.25 -31.58 23.69
C ALA A 148 -6.95 -33.05 23.99
N SER A 149 -5.65 -33.38 24.01
CA SER A 149 -5.20 -34.71 24.41
C SER A 149 -5.59 -34.90 25.88
N PRO A 150 -6.15 -36.05 26.28
CA PRO A 150 -6.57 -36.25 27.66
C PRO A 150 -5.39 -36.09 28.63
N THR A 151 -5.65 -35.33 29.69
CA THR A 151 -4.80 -35.04 30.84
C THR A 151 -4.03 -36.26 31.32
N ALA A 152 -2.71 -36.29 31.08
CA ALA A 152 -1.81 -37.10 31.88
C ALA A 152 -1.39 -36.27 33.10
N THR A 153 -1.83 -36.68 34.28
CA THR A 153 -1.43 -36.14 35.59
C THR A 153 0.08 -36.31 35.78
N PRO A 154 0.89 -35.24 35.91
CA PRO A 154 2.28 -35.36 36.32
C PRO A 154 2.37 -35.23 37.84
N THR A 155 2.80 -36.33 38.47
CA THR A 155 3.34 -36.36 39.84
C THR A 155 4.45 -35.33 40.00
N ALA A 156 4.31 -34.43 40.96
CA ALA A 156 5.31 -33.42 41.29
C ALA A 156 6.60 -34.04 41.86
N ARG A 157 7.75 -33.59 41.38
CA ARG A 157 8.99 -33.57 42.18
C ARG A 157 9.88 -32.39 41.78
N ALA A 158 10.27 -31.65 42.80
CA ALA A 158 10.86 -30.33 42.73
C ALA A 158 12.38 -30.32 42.50
N THR A 159 12.83 -29.11 42.13
CA THR A 159 14.13 -28.46 42.43
C THR A 159 15.18 -28.53 41.33
N GLY A 160 15.38 -27.38 40.68
CA GLY A 160 16.48 -27.10 39.77
C GLY A 160 16.43 -25.63 39.35
N THR A 161 17.13 -24.78 40.10
CA THR A 161 17.23 -23.33 39.94
C THR A 161 17.83 -22.96 38.58
N ALA A 162 17.09 -22.23 37.74
CA ALA A 162 17.64 -21.44 36.64
C ALA A 162 16.74 -20.25 36.29
N LYS A 163 17.18 -19.07 36.75
CA LYS A 163 16.97 -17.70 36.22
C LYS A 163 15.78 -17.52 35.27
N GLN A 164 14.60 -17.29 35.84
CA GLN A 164 13.48 -16.67 35.12
C GLN A 164 13.75 -15.17 34.93
N THR A 165 13.70 -14.74 33.68
CA THR A 165 13.51 -13.34 33.28
C THR A 165 12.01 -13.08 33.13
N PRO A 166 11.42 -12.18 33.92
CA PRO A 166 10.21 -11.44 33.53
C PRO A 166 10.60 -9.96 33.29
N ALA A 167 9.93 -9.14 32.50
CA ALA A 167 8.70 -9.23 31.74
C ALA A 167 8.70 -8.07 30.71
N PHE A 168 7.76 -8.11 29.76
CA PHE A 168 7.07 -6.96 29.16
C PHE A 168 7.72 -5.58 29.25
N GLU A 169 8.23 -5.07 28.13
CA GLU A 169 8.18 -3.67 27.72
C GLU A 169 8.26 -3.72 26.18
N GLY A 170 7.29 -3.23 25.42
CA GLY A 170 7.00 -1.82 25.42
C GLY A 170 7.57 -1.23 24.13
N LEU A 171 6.72 -1.29 23.10
CA LEU A 171 6.69 -0.41 21.94
C LEU A 171 7.37 0.95 22.19
N LEU A 172 8.51 1.28 21.54
CA LEU A 172 8.97 2.64 21.17
C LEU A 172 10.49 2.66 20.89
N ALA A 173 10.94 2.42 19.66
CA ALA A 173 12.32 2.75 19.26
C ALA A 173 12.57 2.82 17.75
N ILE A 174 11.81 3.61 16.98
CA ILE A 174 12.34 4.17 15.71
C ILE A 174 11.85 5.61 15.53
N ALA A 175 12.35 6.51 16.37
CA ALA A 175 12.21 7.96 16.16
C ALA A 175 13.44 8.68 16.73
N ALA A 176 14.65 8.37 16.24
CA ALA A 176 15.87 9.10 16.59
C ALA A 176 17.01 8.98 15.57
N VAL A 177 16.71 8.96 14.25
CA VAL A 177 17.77 9.01 13.21
C VAL A 177 17.61 10.21 12.25
N LEU A 178 16.61 11.07 12.45
CA LEU A 178 16.41 12.26 11.61
C LEU A 178 16.62 13.61 12.32
N LEU A 179 17.31 13.65 13.47
CA LEU A 179 17.65 14.91 14.14
C LEU A 179 19.15 15.26 14.14
N ILE A 180 20.01 14.45 13.53
CA ILE A 180 21.46 14.74 13.46
C ILE A 180 21.87 15.41 12.13
N VAL A 181 21.01 15.40 11.11
CA VAL A 181 21.34 15.99 9.80
C VAL A 181 21.01 17.50 9.70
N SER A 182 20.22 18.08 10.61
CA SER A 182 19.85 19.51 10.54
C SER A 182 20.81 20.49 11.24
N ILE A 183 21.77 20.01 12.04
CA ILE A 183 22.69 20.90 12.78
C ILE A 183 23.93 21.30 11.95
N ASN A 184 24.23 20.61 10.84
CA ASN A 184 25.49 20.80 10.12
C ASN A 184 25.43 21.76 8.90
N ARG A 185 24.39 22.60 8.79
CA ARG A 185 24.25 23.57 7.68
C ARG A 185 24.49 25.04 8.05
N TRP A 186 25.19 25.31 9.15
CA TRP A 186 25.70 26.66 9.46
C TRP A 186 27.09 26.58 10.08
N LYS A 187 28.11 26.44 9.22
CA LYS A 187 29.45 27.00 9.40
C LYS A 187 29.91 27.54 8.06
#